data_AF-A0A9D5SY11-F1
#
_entry.id   AF-A0A9D5SY11-F1
#
_cell.length_a   1.000
_cell.length_b   1.000
_cell.length_c   1.000
_cell.angle_alpha   90.00
_cell.angle_beta   90.00
_cell.angle_gamma   90.00
#
_symmetry.space_group_name_H-M   'P 1'
#
loop_
_entity.id
_entity.type
_entity.pdbx_description
1 polymer ?
#
loop_
_entity_poly.entity_id
_entity_poly.type
_entity_poly.pdbx_seq_one_letter_code
_entity_poly.pdbx_strand_id
1 'polypeptide(L)'
;MIWIDFGIICIGQEQIAVPADMNDIVFEGYQRTADSEPFYSDDYSFHTADNLLGCWYNIWLPESICYEESFFDIASKGVPYVEVVSKWAEYVKKLLSFYIDQSPFNRIAVLLRVQDSSNDTVHSDCSLDDFIQGLSAGNIKWNELYFIH
;
A
#
# COMPACT_ATOMS: atom_id res chain seq x y z
N MET A 1 -12.45 -13.99 -1.13
CA MET A 1 -11.18 -13.67 -0.41
C MET A 1 -10.78 -12.31 -0.92
N ILE A 2 -10.72 -11.29 -0.05
CA ILE A 2 -10.35 -9.94 -0.48
C ILE A 2 -8.84 -9.96 -0.71
N TRP A 3 -8.42 -9.84 -1.98
CA TRP A 3 -7.02 -9.73 -2.35
C TRP A 3 -6.65 -8.26 -2.30
N ILE A 4 -6.33 -7.74 -1.11
CA ILE A 4 -5.79 -6.39 -1.00
C ILE A 4 -4.38 -6.43 -1.63
N ASP A 5 -4.20 -5.73 -2.74
CA ASP A 5 -2.90 -5.65 -3.40
C ASP A 5 -1.94 -4.79 -2.58
N PHE A 6 -2.41 -3.65 -2.06
CA PHE A 6 -1.65 -2.84 -1.11
C PHE A 6 -2.50 -1.87 -0.28
N GLY A 7 -1.99 -1.56 0.91
CA GLY A 7 -2.51 -0.57 1.84
C GLY A 7 -1.70 0.72 1.80
N ILE A 8 -2.40 1.86 1.82
CA ILE A 8 -1.81 3.20 1.99
C ILE A 8 -2.34 3.81 3.28
N ILE A 9 -1.46 4.41 4.07
CA ILE A 9 -1.78 5.06 5.33
C ILE A 9 -1.37 6.54 5.22
N CYS A 10 -2.37 7.42 5.20
CA CYS A 10 -2.17 8.86 5.25
C CYS A 10 -2.25 9.33 6.71
N ILE A 11 -1.08 9.43 7.33
CA ILE A 11 -0.96 9.71 8.77
C ILE A 11 -1.53 11.09 9.07
N GLY A 12 -2.39 11.16 10.10
CA GLY A 12 -3.03 12.39 10.54
C GLY A 12 -4.11 12.94 9.60
N GLN A 13 -4.41 12.30 8.47
CA GLN A 13 -5.52 12.69 7.61
C GLN A 13 -6.86 12.50 8.37
N GLU A 14 -7.73 13.51 8.30
CA GLU A 14 -9.01 13.53 9.02
C GLU A 14 -10.21 13.16 8.14
N GLN A 15 -10.05 13.23 6.82
CA GLN A 15 -11.13 12.98 5.86
C GLN A 15 -10.65 12.06 4.76
N ILE A 16 -11.43 11.00 4.52
CA ILE A 16 -11.16 10.02 3.45
C ILE A 16 -11.24 10.73 2.09
N ALA A 17 -10.23 10.52 1.26
CA ALA A 17 -10.16 11.01 -0.11
C ALA A 17 -10.02 9.84 -1.08
N VAL A 18 -10.82 9.82 -2.15
CA VAL A 18 -10.72 8.80 -3.20
C VAL A 18 -10.47 9.52 -4.54
N PRO A 19 -9.50 9.07 -5.36
CA PRO A 19 -9.24 9.67 -6.66
C PRO A 19 -10.46 9.57 -7.59
N ALA A 20 -10.87 10.69 -8.20
CA ALA A 20 -12.08 10.73 -9.04
C ALA A 20 -11.89 10.12 -10.44
N ASP A 21 -10.64 9.93 -10.89
CA ASP A 21 -10.29 9.53 -12.26
C ASP A 21 -9.69 8.11 -12.32
N MET A 22 -10.08 7.26 -11.38
CA MET A 22 -9.52 5.91 -11.17
C MET A 22 -10.62 4.84 -11.15
N ASN A 23 -11.43 4.79 -12.21
CA ASN A 23 -12.70 4.05 -12.25
C ASN A 23 -12.59 2.51 -12.26
N ASP A 24 -11.43 1.96 -12.64
CA ASP A 24 -11.23 0.51 -12.77
C ASP A 24 -10.54 -0.12 -11.55
N ILE A 25 -10.55 0.60 -10.42
CA ILE A 25 -9.92 0.19 -9.17
C ILE A 25 -10.93 0.26 -8.04
N VAL A 26 -10.84 -0.70 -7.14
CA VAL A 26 -11.60 -0.67 -5.90
C VAL A 26 -10.79 0.03 -4.83
N PHE A 27 -11.40 1.03 -4.21
CA PHE A 27 -10.87 1.75 -3.06
C PHE A 27 -11.78 1.51 -1.87
N GLU A 28 -11.19 1.10 -0.76
CA GLU A 28 -11.87 1.09 0.53
C GLU A 28 -11.06 1.93 1.52
N GLY A 29 -11.62 3.08 1.88
CA GLY A 29 -11.05 4.00 2.85
C GLY A 29 -11.72 3.86 4.20
N TYR A 30 -10.96 3.95 5.29
CA TYR A 30 -11.49 4.03 6.64
C TYR A 30 -10.64 4.94 7.52
N GLN A 31 -11.28 5.57 8.50
CA GLN A 31 -10.60 6.38 9.50
C GLN A 31 -10.13 5.50 10.65
N ARG A 32 -8.83 5.55 10.96
CA ARG A 32 -8.25 4.91 12.13
C ARG A 32 -7.99 5.92 13.25
N THR A 33 -8.47 5.58 14.43
CA THR A 33 -8.35 6.34 15.68
C THR A 33 -7.69 5.48 16.76
N ALA A 34 -7.36 6.09 17.91
CA ALA A 34 -6.72 5.37 19.02
C ALA A 34 -7.57 4.22 19.60
N ASP A 35 -8.89 4.28 19.41
CA ASP A 35 -9.84 3.25 19.88
C ASP A 35 -10.20 2.23 18.78
N SER A 36 -9.53 2.29 17.63
CA SER A 36 -9.77 1.34 16.53
C SER A 36 -9.15 -0.01 16.82
N GLU A 37 -9.92 -1.08 16.58
CA GLU A 37 -9.41 -2.45 16.61
C GLU A 37 -8.27 -2.64 15.58
N PRO A 38 -7.35 -3.59 15.79
CA PRO A 38 -6.34 -3.97 14.80
C PRO A 38 -6.96 -4.16 13.41
N PHE A 39 -6.31 -3.66 12.37
CA PHE A 39 -6.89 -3.74 11.04
C PHE A 39 -6.84 -5.17 10.48
N TYR A 40 -5.76 -5.87 10.75
CA TYR A 40 -5.58 -7.26 10.37
C TYR A 40 -5.90 -8.19 11.56
N SER A 41 -6.38 -9.40 11.27
CA SER A 41 -6.60 -10.43 12.28
C SER A 41 -5.28 -10.85 12.95
N ASP A 42 -5.36 -11.54 14.09
CA ASP A 42 -4.19 -12.07 14.83
C ASP A 42 -3.22 -12.88 13.95
N ASP A 43 -3.72 -13.57 12.92
CA ASP A 43 -2.90 -14.37 11.99
C ASP A 43 -2.08 -13.53 10.97
N TYR A 44 -2.37 -12.23 10.85
CA TYR A 44 -1.81 -11.30 9.85
C TYR A 44 -1.50 -9.91 10.44
N SER A 45 -1.19 -9.82 11.73
CA SER A 45 -0.99 -8.53 12.39
C SER A 45 0.33 -7.86 11.99
N PHE A 46 0.29 -6.55 11.71
CA PHE A 46 1.47 -5.70 11.54
C PHE A 46 1.38 -4.56 12.55
N HIS A 47 1.90 -4.78 13.76
CA HIS A 47 1.62 -3.94 14.93
C HIS A 47 2.03 -2.48 14.75
N THR A 48 3.12 -2.23 14.04
CA THR A 48 3.63 -0.87 13.82
C THR A 48 2.69 -0.08 12.91
N ALA A 49 2.11 -0.73 11.91
CA ALA A 49 1.10 -0.14 11.06
C ALA A 49 -0.16 0.14 11.89
N ASP A 50 -0.64 -0.81 12.70
CA ASP A 50 -1.84 -0.65 13.55
C ASP A 50 -1.80 0.56 14.50
N ASN A 51 -0.61 1.07 14.83
CA ASN A 51 -0.42 2.27 15.66
C ASN A 51 -0.47 3.59 14.88
N LEU A 52 -0.53 3.55 13.54
CA LEU A 52 -0.60 4.73 12.69
C LEU A 52 -2.04 5.24 12.57
N LEU A 53 -2.27 6.44 13.11
CA LEU A 53 -3.56 7.11 13.09
C LEU A 53 -3.74 7.96 11.82
N GLY A 54 -4.96 8.02 11.29
CA GLY A 54 -5.27 8.75 10.06
C GLY A 54 -6.21 7.98 9.15
N CYS A 55 -6.23 8.33 7.86
CA CYS A 55 -6.99 7.57 6.87
C CYS A 55 -6.15 6.43 6.31
N TRP A 56 -6.74 5.24 6.27
CA TRP A 56 -6.17 4.07 5.64
C TRP A 56 -6.98 3.71 4.40
N TYR A 57 -6.28 3.24 3.38
CA TYR A 57 -6.85 2.92 2.08
C TYR A 57 -6.37 1.56 1.64
N ASN A 58 -7.30 0.64 1.43
CA ASN A 58 -7.05 -0.62 0.76
C ASN A 58 -7.37 -0.47 -0.72
N ILE A 59 -6.47 -0.98 -1.55
CA ILE A 59 -6.53 -0.79 -3.00
C ILE A 59 -6.31 -2.14 -3.66
N TRP A 60 -7.23 -2.50 -4.56
CA TRP A 60 -7.15 -3.74 -5.33
C TRP A 60 -7.88 -3.62 -6.66
N LEU A 61 -7.54 -4.53 -7.58
CA LEU A 61 -8.25 -4.65 -8.85
C LEU A 61 -9.56 -5.44 -8.65
N PRO A 62 -10.66 -5.06 -9.34
CA PRO A 62 -11.91 -5.79 -9.30
C PRO A 62 -11.73 -7.24 -9.79
N GLU A 63 -12.57 -8.15 -9.27
CA GLU A 63 -12.51 -9.60 -9.58
C GLU A 63 -12.62 -9.94 -11.07
N SER A 64 -13.10 -9.01 -11.90
CA SER A 64 -13.17 -9.15 -13.36
C SER A 64 -11.80 -9.10 -14.05
N ILE A 65 -10.76 -8.64 -13.36
CA ILE A 65 -9.39 -8.54 -13.87
C ILE A 65 -8.60 -9.79 -13.45
N CYS A 66 -7.93 -10.46 -14.39
CA CYS A 66 -7.22 -11.70 -14.11
C CYS A 66 -6.05 -11.48 -13.12
N TYR A 67 -5.66 -12.50 -12.36
CA TYR A 67 -4.52 -12.39 -11.43
C TYR A 67 -3.21 -12.01 -12.13
N GLU A 68 -3.02 -12.43 -13.39
CA GLU A 68 -1.86 -12.02 -14.23
C GLU A 68 -1.88 -10.53 -14.60
N GLU A 69 -2.93 -9.82 -14.21
CA GLU A 69 -3.14 -8.40 -14.45
C GLU A 69 -3.11 -7.57 -13.16
N SER A 70 -2.72 -8.15 -12.01
CA SER A 70 -2.53 -7.45 -10.73
C SER A 70 -1.59 -6.24 -10.84
N PHE A 71 -1.64 -5.33 -9.86
CA PHE A 71 -0.67 -4.23 -9.78
C PHE A 71 0.76 -4.73 -9.67
N PHE A 72 0.93 -5.84 -8.94
CA PHE A 72 2.23 -6.37 -8.60
C PHE A 72 2.35 -7.86 -8.88
N ASP A 73 3.50 -8.24 -9.40
CA ASP A 73 3.94 -9.62 -9.53
C ASP A 73 4.79 -10.00 -8.31
N ILE A 74 4.70 -11.26 -7.88
CA ILE A 74 5.65 -11.81 -6.91
C ILE A 74 6.89 -12.12 -7.74
N ALA A 75 7.85 -11.19 -7.64
CA ALA A 75 8.99 -11.01 -8.53
C ALA A 75 9.59 -12.31 -9.08
N SER A 76 10.15 -12.24 -10.28
CA SER A 76 11.02 -13.27 -10.86
C SER A 76 12.19 -13.70 -9.94
N LYS A 77 12.52 -12.88 -8.94
CA LYS A 77 13.50 -13.11 -7.87
C LYS A 77 13.01 -14.00 -6.72
N GLY A 78 11.72 -14.34 -6.68
CA GLY A 78 11.09 -15.15 -5.64
C GLY A 78 10.57 -14.35 -4.44
N VAL A 79 9.82 -15.04 -3.57
CA VAL A 79 9.35 -14.52 -2.28
C VAL A 79 10.56 -14.06 -1.45
N PRO A 80 10.53 -12.89 -0.76
CA PRO A 80 9.37 -12.00 -0.51
C PRO A 80 9.25 -10.78 -1.44
N TYR A 81 9.92 -10.76 -2.60
CA TYR A 81 10.03 -9.55 -3.42
C TYR A 81 8.79 -9.31 -4.30
N VAL A 82 8.50 -8.03 -4.50
CA VAL A 82 7.34 -7.53 -5.24
C VAL A 82 7.83 -6.62 -6.36
N GLU A 83 7.31 -6.84 -7.57
CA GLU A 83 7.59 -6.05 -8.76
C GLU A 83 6.32 -5.38 -9.26
N VAL A 84 6.37 -4.08 -9.59
CA VAL A 84 5.23 -3.45 -10.26
C VAL A 84 5.15 -3.94 -11.70
N VAL A 85 3.98 -4.42 -12.10
CA VAL A 85 3.75 -4.83 -13.48
C VAL A 85 3.82 -3.58 -14.37
N SER A 86 4.61 -3.63 -15.44
CA SER A 86 4.99 -2.43 -16.20
C SER A 86 3.81 -1.59 -16.70
N LYS A 87 2.67 -2.23 -17.03
CA LYS A 87 1.44 -1.53 -17.47
C LYS A 87 0.83 -0.64 -16.37
N TRP A 88 1.13 -0.93 -15.11
CA TRP A 88 0.60 -0.22 -13.94
C TRP A 88 1.62 0.74 -13.29
N ALA A 89 2.88 0.76 -13.72
CA ALA A 89 3.92 1.56 -13.05
C ALA A 89 3.57 3.06 -12.94
N GLU A 90 3.19 3.68 -14.05
CA GLU A 90 2.75 5.09 -14.08
C GLU A 90 1.47 5.30 -13.25
N TYR A 91 0.61 4.29 -13.22
CA TYR A 91 -0.62 4.33 -12.45
C TYR A 91 -0.36 4.34 -10.95
N VAL A 92 0.44 3.37 -10.47
CA VAL A 92 0.85 3.27 -9.07
C VAL A 92 1.56 4.54 -8.64
N LYS A 93 2.46 5.09 -9.48
CA LYS A 93 3.12 6.36 -9.20
C LYS A 93 2.12 7.51 -9.03
N LYS A 94 1.17 7.66 -9.95
CA LYS A 94 0.12 8.69 -9.87
C LYS A 94 -0.73 8.54 -8.61
N LEU A 95 -1.09 7.31 -8.27
CA LEU A 95 -1.90 6.98 -7.10
C LEU A 95 -1.19 7.31 -5.79
N LEU A 96 0.08 6.91 -5.65
CA LEU A 96 0.88 7.25 -4.48
C LEU A 96 1.09 8.77 -4.36
N SER A 97 1.37 9.45 -5.49
CA SER A 97 1.47 10.92 -5.52
C SER A 97 0.18 11.59 -5.04
N PHE A 98 -0.99 11.11 -5.47
CA PHE A 98 -2.26 11.64 -5.00
C PHE A 98 -2.37 11.59 -3.47
N TYR A 99 -2.06 10.44 -2.86
CA TYR A 99 -2.17 10.29 -1.40
C TYR A 99 -1.07 11.01 -0.63
N ILE A 100 0.12 11.18 -1.21
CA ILE A 100 1.14 12.09 -0.68
C ILE A 100 0.56 13.50 -0.59
N ASP A 101 -0.07 14.00 -1.66
CA ASP A 101 -0.68 15.34 -1.69
C ASP A 101 -1.90 15.47 -0.74
N GLN A 102 -2.63 14.38 -0.49
CA GLN A 102 -3.74 14.36 0.47
C GLN A 102 -3.27 14.27 1.92
N SER A 103 -2.05 13.77 2.16
CA SER A 103 -1.51 13.61 3.50
C SER A 103 -1.12 14.98 4.07
N PRO A 104 -1.56 15.33 5.30
CA PRO A 104 -1.17 16.58 5.96
C PRO A 104 0.35 16.78 6.11
N PHE A 105 1.12 15.69 6.03
CA PHE A 105 2.56 15.69 6.18
C PHE A 105 3.32 15.55 4.86
N ASN A 106 2.63 15.53 3.71
CA ASN A 106 3.20 15.17 2.40
C ASN A 106 4.02 13.87 2.48
N ARG A 107 3.49 12.90 3.23
CA ARG A 107 4.14 11.64 3.52
C ARG A 107 3.10 10.58 3.81
N ILE A 108 3.29 9.39 3.25
CA ILE A 108 2.41 8.24 3.46
C ILE A 108 3.23 7.04 3.92
N ALA A 109 2.56 6.11 4.60
CA ALA A 109 3.10 4.77 4.78
C ALA A 109 2.43 3.82 3.78
N VAL A 110 3.19 2.92 3.19
CA VAL A 110 2.73 1.93 2.21
C VAL A 110 3.07 0.54 2.71
N LEU A 111 2.07 -0.32 2.73
CA LEU A 111 2.18 -1.72 3.10
C LEU A 111 1.74 -2.56 1.91
N LEU A 112 2.69 -3.17 1.22
CA LEU A 112 2.40 -4.06 0.10
C LEU A 112 2.07 -5.44 0.65
N ARG A 113 0.87 -5.96 0.32
CA ARG A 113 0.42 -7.34 0.53
C ARG A 113 0.84 -7.99 1.86
N VAL A 114 -0.08 -8.08 2.83
CA VAL A 114 0.16 -8.79 4.11
C VAL A 114 -0.16 -10.27 3.94
N GLN A 115 0.83 -11.15 4.16
CA GLN A 115 0.70 -12.58 3.84
C GLN A 115 1.16 -13.52 4.96
N ASP A 116 1.76 -13.00 6.02
CA ASP A 116 2.16 -13.77 7.19
C ASP A 116 2.32 -12.85 8.41
N SER A 117 2.60 -13.47 9.55
CA SER A 117 2.95 -12.81 10.82
C SER A 117 4.46 -12.58 10.96
N SER A 118 5.17 -12.35 9.84
CA SER A 118 6.60 -12.03 9.90
C SER A 118 6.84 -10.75 10.71
N ASN A 119 8.07 -10.60 11.24
CA ASN A 119 8.41 -9.45 12.07
C ASN A 119 8.17 -8.12 11.34
N ASP A 120 7.53 -7.18 12.02
CA ASP A 120 7.38 -5.78 11.61
C ASP A 120 8.73 -5.20 11.15
N THR A 121 8.92 -5.12 9.84
CA THR A 121 10.09 -4.45 9.26
C THR A 121 9.65 -3.11 8.73
N VAL A 122 10.28 -2.06 9.26
CA VAL A 122 9.97 -0.67 8.92
C VAL A 122 11.18 -0.05 8.26
N HIS A 123 10.98 0.48 7.06
CA HIS A 123 12.04 1.14 6.30
C HIS A 123 12.17 2.61 6.66
N SER A 124 13.36 3.15 6.44
CA SER A 124 13.57 4.60 6.44
C SER A 124 12.82 5.26 5.29
N ASP A 125 12.52 6.53 5.46
CA ASP A 125 11.88 7.36 4.43
C ASP A 125 12.65 7.32 3.11
N CYS A 126 11.91 7.17 2.01
CA CYS A 126 12.43 7.29 0.65
C CYS A 126 11.54 8.21 -0.20
N SER A 127 12.07 8.70 -1.32
CA SER A 127 11.27 9.47 -2.27
C SER A 127 10.33 8.55 -3.05
N LEU A 128 9.22 9.12 -3.56
CA LEU A 128 8.32 8.40 -4.46
C LEU A 128 9.06 7.79 -5.67
N ASP A 129 10.00 8.52 -6.26
CA ASP A 129 10.75 8.03 -7.42
C ASP A 129 11.66 6.86 -7.04
N ASP A 130 12.36 6.92 -5.90
CA ASP A 130 13.19 5.81 -5.42
C ASP A 130 12.33 4.57 -5.13
N PHE A 131 11.15 4.75 -4.54
CA PHE A 131 10.23 3.65 -4.27
C PHE A 131 9.73 2.98 -5.56
N ILE A 132 9.31 3.77 -6.55
CA ILE A 132 8.85 3.25 -7.85
C ILE A 132 9.98 2.56 -8.61
N GLN A 133 11.20 3.10 -8.55
CA GLN A 133 12.38 2.45 -9.12
C GLN A 133 12.67 1.13 -8.40
N GLY A 134 12.57 1.09 -7.07
CA GLY A 134 12.72 -0.11 -6.26
C GLY A 134 11.69 -1.19 -6.62
N LEU A 135 10.42 -0.81 -6.78
CA LEU A 135 9.34 -1.68 -7.23
C LEU A 135 9.66 -2.24 -8.63
N SER A 136 10.07 -1.39 -9.57
CA SER A 136 10.38 -1.82 -10.94
C SER A 136 11.59 -2.75 -11.02
N ALA A 137 12.52 -2.62 -10.06
CA ALA A 137 13.72 -3.45 -9.98
C ALA A 137 13.53 -4.72 -9.11
N GLY A 138 12.36 -4.95 -8.52
CA GLY A 138 12.11 -6.08 -7.62
C GLY A 138 12.94 -6.05 -6.36
N ASN A 139 13.12 -4.87 -5.78
CA ASN A 139 13.88 -4.64 -4.55
C ASN A 139 12.99 -4.29 -3.35
N ILE A 140 11.68 -4.14 -3.58
CA ILE A 140 10.68 -3.92 -2.54
C ILE A 140 10.11 -5.27 -2.15
N LYS A 141 9.86 -5.46 -0.87
CA LYS A 141 9.30 -6.69 -0.31
C LYS A 141 7.88 -6.47 0.20
N TRP A 142 7.07 -7.51 0.11
CA TRP A 142 5.76 -7.56 0.76
C TRP A 142 5.90 -7.60 2.29
N ASN A 143 4.82 -7.39 3.03
CA ASN A 143 4.79 -7.43 4.50
C ASN A 143 5.92 -6.62 5.18
N GLU A 144 6.32 -5.50 4.58
CA GLU A 144 7.25 -4.53 5.15
C GLU A 144 6.65 -3.13 4.94
N LEU A 145 6.86 -2.22 5.89
CA LEU A 145 6.26 -0.89 5.89
C LEU A 145 7.24 0.15 5.33
N TYR A 146 6.83 0.86 4.30
CA TYR A 146 7.64 1.87 3.62
C TYR A 146 7.06 3.26 3.84
N PHE A 147 7.90 4.23 4.17
CA PHE A 147 7.50 5.62 4.26
C PHE A 147 7.96 6.38 3.02
N ILE A 148 7.03 7.08 2.36
CA ILE A 148 7.25 7.69 1.06
C ILE A 148 6.85 9.17 1.12
N HIS A 149 7.66 10.03 0.50
CA HIS A 149 7.42 11.48 0.33
C HIS A 149 7.68 11.94 -1.11
#